data_AF-A0A3P6RR45-F1
#
_entry.id   AF-A0A3P6RR45-F1
#
_cell.length_a   1.000
_cell.length_b   1.000
_cell.length_c   1.000
_cell.angle_alpha   90.00
_cell.angle_beta   90.00
_cell.angle_gamma   90.00
#
_symmetry.space_group_name_H-M   'P 1'
#
loop_
_entity.id
_entity.type
_entity.pdbx_description
1 polymer ?
#
loop_
_entity_poly.entity_id
_entity_poly.type
_entity_poly.pdbx_seq_one_letter_code
_entity_poly.pdbx_strand_id
1 'polypeptide(L)'
;MVPHVILVAVLIGYLCLGAWVLMVLETKTELMARSRKLVRLSNMMSNFTADSWRVLNEVQLGIRSVDQAEWTSIFREFMVSIAETVDDRRPIRKELRKPDDIDNMHNKWTFPTALLYVLTVLTTCGYGEVSVDTDLGKVFAVAFALVGIPLMFITAADIGKFLSETLLRFVSNWNRMLHKLKS
;
A
#
# COMPACT_ATOMS: atom_id res chain seq x y z
N MET A 1 6.00 10.53 35.65
CA MET A 1 6.86 9.85 34.65
C MET A 1 6.41 8.43 34.37
N VAL A 2 6.23 7.57 35.38
CA VAL A 2 5.78 6.17 35.19
C VAL A 2 4.44 6.04 34.42
N PRO A 3 3.38 6.86 34.68
CA PRO A 3 2.11 6.71 33.95
C PRO A 3 2.21 7.03 32.45
N HIS A 4 3.01 8.04 32.08
CA HIS A 4 3.20 8.41 30.68
C HIS A 4 3.96 7.34 29.89
N VAL A 5 4.99 6.74 30.49
CA VAL A 5 5.75 5.64 29.86
C VAL A 5 4.86 4.42 29.65
N ILE A 6 3.99 4.10 30.60
CA ILE A 6 3.02 3.01 30.48
C ILE A 6 2.03 3.29 29.34
N LEU A 7 1.48 4.50 29.26
CA LEU A 7 0.53 4.88 28.21
C LEU A 7 1.13 4.76 26.80
N VAL A 8 2.38 5.21 26.62
CA VAL A 8 3.11 5.09 25.35
C VAL A 8 3.42 3.62 25.03
N ALA A 9 3.84 2.82 26.02
CA ALA A 9 4.09 1.40 25.82
C ALA A 9 2.82 0.64 25.40
N VAL A 10 1.67 0.96 26.01
CA VAL A 10 0.37 0.40 25.66
C VAL A 10 -0.02 0.77 24.22
N LEU A 11 0.18 2.03 23.83
CA LEU A 11 -0.08 2.47 22.45
C LEU A 11 0.81 1.71 21.44
N ILE A 12 2.12 1.58 21.72
CA ILE A 12 3.04 0.85 20.84
C ILE A 12 2.59 -0.62 20.71
N GLY A 13 2.23 -1.26 21.83
CA GLY A 13 1.69 -2.62 21.82
C GLY A 13 0.42 -2.74 21.00
N TYR A 14 -0.49 -1.76 21.12
CA TYR A 14 -1.73 -1.70 20.35
C TYR A 14 -1.48 -1.56 18.83
N LEU A 15 -0.53 -0.70 18.44
CA LEU A 15 -0.11 -0.53 17.04
C LEU A 15 0.49 -1.83 16.47
N CYS A 16 1.42 -2.46 17.21
CA CYS A 16 2.06 -3.70 16.79
C CYS A 16 1.04 -4.84 16.64
N LEU A 17 0.08 -4.95 17.56
CA LEU A 17 -0.98 -5.95 17.49
C LEU A 17 -1.88 -5.71 16.29
N GLY A 18 -2.34 -4.48 16.07
CA GLY A 18 -3.17 -4.12 14.92
C GLY A 18 -2.46 -4.41 13.59
N ALA A 19 -1.19 -4.06 13.50
CA ALA A 19 -0.37 -4.32 12.31
C ALA A 19 -0.21 -5.81 12.04
N TRP A 20 0.04 -6.61 13.08
CA TRP A 20 0.17 -8.05 12.95
C TRP A 20 -1.13 -8.71 12.50
N VAL A 21 -2.28 -8.33 13.09
CA VAL A 21 -3.60 -8.87 12.71
C VAL A 21 -3.93 -8.53 11.26
N LEU A 22 -3.79 -7.28 10.84
CA LEU A 22 -4.07 -6.88 9.46
C LEU A 22 -3.14 -7.55 8.46
N MET A 23 -1.86 -7.70 8.79
CA MET A 23 -0.91 -8.43 7.95
C MET A 23 -1.37 -9.88 7.73
N VAL A 24 -1.77 -10.59 8.79
CA VAL A 24 -2.27 -11.97 8.66
C VAL A 24 -3.54 -12.06 7.83
N LEU A 25 -4.45 -11.09 7.95
CA LEU A 25 -5.73 -11.08 7.25
C LEU A 25 -5.60 -10.71 5.76
N GLU A 26 -4.75 -9.74 5.43
CA GLU A 26 -4.70 -9.14 4.10
C GLU A 26 -3.58 -9.69 3.19
N THR A 27 -2.50 -10.24 3.74
CA THR A 27 -1.38 -10.72 2.91
C THR A 27 -1.83 -11.77 1.89
N LYS A 28 -2.55 -12.81 2.32
CA LYS A 28 -2.92 -13.91 1.40
C LYS A 28 -3.87 -13.47 0.29
N THR A 29 -4.83 -12.62 0.62
CA THR A 29 -5.85 -12.16 -0.33
C THR A 29 -5.28 -11.21 -1.36
N GLU A 30 -4.40 -10.30 -0.95
CA GLU A 30 -3.68 -9.39 -1.84
C GLU A 30 -2.81 -10.15 -2.84
N LEU A 31 -1.99 -11.09 -2.37
CA LEU A 31 -1.12 -11.89 -3.25
C LEU A 31 -1.93 -12.67 -4.30
N MET A 32 -3.04 -13.28 -3.87
CA MET A 32 -3.93 -14.01 -4.77
C MET A 32 -4.63 -13.10 -5.78
N ALA A 33 -5.10 -11.92 -5.34
CA ALA A 33 -5.71 -10.94 -6.23
C ALA A 33 -4.72 -10.45 -7.29
N ARG A 34 -3.47 -10.23 -6.88
CA ARG A 34 -2.40 -9.79 -7.77
C ARG A 34 -2.00 -10.86 -8.78
N SER A 35 -1.86 -12.12 -8.36
CA SER A 35 -1.61 -13.24 -9.28
C SER A 35 -2.70 -13.35 -10.34
N ARG A 36 -3.97 -13.29 -9.94
CA ARG A 36 -5.09 -13.32 -10.91
C ARG A 36 -5.02 -12.19 -11.94
N LYS A 37 -4.67 -10.97 -11.53
CA LYS A 37 -4.50 -9.84 -12.46
C LYS A 37 -3.38 -10.12 -13.47
N LEU A 38 -2.24 -10.64 -13.02
CA LEU A 38 -1.10 -10.96 -13.90
C LEU A 38 -1.38 -12.13 -14.84
N VAL A 39 -2.07 -13.17 -14.38
CA VAL A 39 -2.51 -14.29 -15.21
C VAL A 39 -3.46 -13.80 -16.29
N ARG A 40 -4.42 -12.93 -15.93
CA ARG A 40 -5.34 -12.31 -16.91
C ARG A 40 -4.57 -11.50 -17.95
N LEU A 41 -3.60 -10.69 -17.55
CA LEU A 41 -2.75 -9.91 -18.45
C LEU A 41 -1.97 -10.83 -19.40
N SER A 42 -1.37 -11.89 -18.86
CA SER A 42 -0.65 -12.91 -19.64
C SER A 42 -1.55 -13.56 -20.70
N ASN A 43 -2.76 -13.96 -20.31
CA ASN A 43 -3.74 -14.56 -21.22
C ASN A 43 -4.21 -13.57 -22.30
N MET A 44 -4.36 -12.29 -21.96
CA MET A 44 -4.72 -11.27 -22.94
C MET A 44 -3.62 -11.08 -23.99
N MET A 45 -2.35 -11.03 -23.56
CA MET A 45 -1.22 -10.94 -24.49
C MET A 45 -1.10 -12.17 -25.38
N SER A 46 -1.30 -13.38 -24.84
CA SER A 46 -1.22 -14.61 -25.63
C SER A 46 -2.37 -14.71 -26.64
N ASN A 47 -3.60 -14.37 -26.23
CA ASN A 47 -4.75 -14.30 -27.12
C ASN A 47 -4.53 -13.27 -28.25
N PHE A 48 -4.10 -12.06 -27.91
CA PHE A 48 -3.78 -11.03 -28.91
C PHE A 48 -2.68 -11.48 -29.87
N THR A 49 -1.64 -12.15 -29.37
CA THR A 49 -0.57 -12.69 -30.20
C THR A 49 -1.10 -13.75 -31.17
N ALA A 50 -1.93 -14.68 -30.68
CA ALA A 50 -2.53 -15.72 -31.50
C ALA A 50 -3.48 -15.15 -32.57
N ASP A 51 -4.32 -14.19 -32.20
CA ASP A 51 -5.23 -13.51 -33.11
C ASP A 51 -4.46 -12.69 -34.17
N SER A 52 -3.43 -11.96 -33.75
CA SER A 52 -2.53 -11.23 -34.65
C SER A 52 -1.84 -12.16 -35.63
N TRP A 53 -1.36 -13.31 -35.17
CA TRP A 53 -0.72 -14.32 -36.01
C TRP A 53 -1.69 -14.91 -37.05
N ARG A 54 -2.94 -15.19 -36.65
CA ARG A 54 -3.98 -15.66 -37.57
C ARG A 54 -4.29 -14.61 -38.65
N VAL A 55 -4.50 -13.36 -38.24
CA VAL A 55 -4.79 -12.25 -39.16
C VAL A 55 -3.63 -12.06 -40.15
N LEU A 56 -2.39 -12.10 -39.67
CA LEU A 56 -1.21 -11.99 -40.54
C LEU A 56 -1.13 -13.15 -41.56
N ASN A 57 -1.42 -14.38 -41.13
CA ASN A 57 -1.46 -15.53 -42.02
C ASN A 57 -2.58 -15.43 -43.08
N GLU A 58 -3.77 -14.95 -42.70
CA GLU A 58 -4.88 -14.72 -43.63
C GLU A 58 -4.54 -13.67 -44.69
N VAL A 59 -3.84 -12.60 -44.28
CA VAL A 59 -3.33 -11.56 -45.19
C VAL A 59 -2.31 -12.13 -46.15
N GLN A 60 -1.37 -12.94 -45.65
CA GLN A 60 -0.35 -13.55 -46.50
C GLN A 60 -0.91 -14.56 -47.50
N LEU A 61 -1.99 -15.26 -47.15
CA LEU A 61 -2.68 -16.20 -48.04
C LEU A 61 -3.64 -15.50 -49.02
N GLY A 62 -3.78 -14.18 -48.95
CA GLY A 62 -4.70 -13.42 -49.81
C GLY A 62 -6.18 -13.66 -49.51
N ILE A 63 -6.50 -14.27 -48.37
CA ILE A 63 -7.89 -14.57 -47.94
C ILE A 63 -8.56 -13.30 -47.41
N ARG A 64 -7.80 -12.41 -46.77
CA ARG A 64 -8.28 -11.16 -46.18
C ARG A 64 -7.27 -10.04 -46.45
N SER A 65 -7.73 -8.85 -46.84
CA SER A 65 -6.90 -7.65 -46.83
C SER A 65 -7.22 -6.84 -45.57
N VAL A 66 -6.22 -6.56 -44.74
CA VAL A 66 -6.38 -5.68 -43.58
C VAL A 66 -5.83 -4.32 -43.92
N ASP A 67 -6.67 -3.30 -43.77
CA ASP A 67 -6.25 -1.92 -43.94
C ASP A 67 -5.59 -1.37 -42.66
N GLN A 68 -4.75 -0.34 -42.79
CA GLN A 68 -4.05 0.26 -41.66
C GLN A 68 -5.01 0.79 -40.60
N ALA A 69 -6.16 1.33 -41.00
CA ALA A 69 -7.18 1.84 -40.08
C ALA A 69 -7.79 0.70 -39.21
N GLU A 70 -8.09 -0.44 -39.81
CA GLU A 70 -8.62 -1.62 -39.13
C GLU A 70 -7.58 -2.24 -38.19
N TRP A 71 -6.32 -2.33 -38.61
CA TRP A 71 -5.24 -2.79 -37.73
C TRP A 71 -5.05 -1.86 -36.53
N THR A 72 -5.13 -0.55 -36.76
CA THR A 72 -5.00 0.46 -35.72
C THR A 72 -6.12 0.36 -34.68
N SER A 73 -7.35 0.07 -35.09
CA SER A 73 -8.46 -0.11 -34.14
C SER A 73 -8.29 -1.37 -33.29
N ILE A 74 -7.90 -2.49 -33.90
CA ILE A 74 -7.64 -3.76 -33.18
C ILE A 74 -6.53 -3.57 -32.13
N PHE A 75 -5.41 -2.98 -32.54
CA PHE A 75 -4.29 -2.73 -31.63
C PHE A 75 -4.68 -1.74 -30.51
N ARG A 76 -5.45 -0.70 -30.85
CA ARG A 76 -5.94 0.28 -29.87
C ARG A 76 -6.85 -0.37 -28.82
N GLU A 77 -7.79 -1.21 -29.23
CA GLU A 77 -8.68 -1.92 -28.30
C GLU A 77 -7.91 -2.81 -27.33
N PHE A 78 -6.92 -3.55 -27.83
CA PHE A 78 -6.02 -4.32 -26.98
C PHE A 78 -5.23 -3.46 -26.00
N MET A 79 -4.65 -2.35 -26.47
CA MET A 79 -3.88 -1.43 -25.63
C MET A 79 -4.73 -0.77 -24.54
N VAL A 80 -5.98 -0.40 -24.84
CA VAL A 80 -6.93 0.11 -23.84
C VAL A 80 -7.24 -0.96 -22.81
N SER A 81 -7.51 -2.20 -23.25
CA SER A 81 -7.78 -3.31 -22.33
C SER A 81 -6.58 -3.64 -21.42
N ILE A 82 -5.35 -3.57 -21.94
CA ILE A 82 -4.14 -3.68 -21.10
C ILE A 82 -4.08 -2.52 -20.11
N ALA A 83 -4.25 -1.28 -20.56
CA ALA A 83 -4.16 -0.10 -19.70
C ALA A 83 -5.15 -0.19 -18.51
N GLU A 84 -6.37 -0.64 -18.75
CA GLU A 84 -7.37 -0.87 -17.69
C GLU A 84 -6.93 -1.93 -16.67
N THR A 85 -6.23 -2.98 -17.12
CA THR A 85 -5.74 -4.04 -16.23
C THR A 85 -4.42 -3.70 -15.50
N VAL A 86 -3.65 -2.74 -16.03
CA VAL A 86 -2.27 -2.40 -15.61
C VAL A 86 -2.21 -1.13 -14.75
N ASP A 87 -3.34 -0.56 -14.35
CA ASP A 87 -3.44 0.69 -13.55
C ASP A 87 -2.67 0.69 -12.20
N ASP A 88 -2.03 -0.41 -11.80
CA ASP A 88 -1.17 -0.48 -10.61
C ASP A 88 0.19 0.20 -10.90
N ARG A 89 0.61 1.15 -10.05
CA ARG A 89 1.85 1.96 -10.18
C ARG A 89 3.15 1.15 -9.99
N ARG A 90 3.11 -0.18 -10.14
CA ARG A 90 4.12 -1.13 -9.68
C ARG A 90 4.87 -1.76 -10.84
N PRO A 91 6.16 -2.10 -10.65
CA PRO A 91 6.91 -2.81 -11.67
C PRO A 91 6.40 -4.25 -11.82
N ILE A 92 5.70 -4.52 -12.94
CA ILE A 92 5.09 -5.83 -13.23
C ILE A 92 6.09 -6.82 -13.87
N ARG A 93 7.22 -6.32 -14.42
CA ARG A 93 8.11 -7.10 -15.30
C ARG A 93 8.61 -8.43 -14.71
N LYS A 94 8.97 -8.47 -13.42
CA LYS A 94 9.49 -9.70 -12.78
C LYS A 94 8.39 -10.72 -12.51
N GLU A 95 7.22 -10.25 -12.13
CA GLU A 95 6.06 -11.07 -11.74
C GLU A 95 5.37 -11.64 -12.98
N LEU A 96 5.31 -10.86 -14.07
CA LEU A 96 4.72 -11.28 -15.35
C LEU A 96 5.48 -12.42 -16.02
N ARG A 97 6.75 -12.63 -15.69
CA ARG A 97 7.54 -13.77 -16.22
C ARG A 97 6.97 -15.12 -15.77
N LYS A 98 6.37 -15.16 -14.57
CA LYS A 98 5.73 -16.34 -13.98
C LYS A 98 4.52 -15.88 -13.16
N PRO A 99 3.37 -15.62 -13.81
CA PRO A 99 2.21 -15.01 -13.17
C PRO A 99 1.49 -15.94 -12.17
N ASP A 100 1.67 -17.25 -12.32
CA ASP A 100 1.07 -18.30 -11.48
C ASP A 100 1.87 -18.53 -10.18
N ASP A 101 3.08 -17.99 -10.09
CA ASP A 101 4.00 -18.19 -8.98
C ASP A 101 3.78 -17.12 -7.91
N ILE A 102 3.06 -17.50 -6.84
CA ILE A 102 2.72 -16.62 -5.72
C ILE A 102 3.97 -16.17 -4.96
N ASP A 103 5.01 -17.01 -4.90
CA ASP A 103 6.25 -16.70 -4.18
C ASP A 103 7.08 -15.63 -4.90
N ASN A 104 6.86 -15.46 -6.20
CA ASN A 104 7.45 -14.39 -7.01
C ASN A 104 6.68 -13.05 -6.87
N MET A 105 5.56 -13.03 -6.15
CA MET A 105 4.74 -11.84 -5.98
C MET A 105 5.29 -10.91 -4.90
N HIS A 106 5.39 -9.61 -5.20
CA HIS A 106 5.77 -8.64 -4.18
C HIS A 106 4.64 -8.44 -3.16
N ASN A 107 4.85 -8.94 -1.94
CA ASN A 107 3.95 -8.72 -0.81
C ASN A 107 3.98 -7.26 -0.35
N LYS A 108 2.82 -6.59 -0.45
CA LYS A 108 2.64 -5.20 -0.02
C LYS A 108 2.47 -5.09 1.51
N TRP A 109 1.89 -6.13 2.12
CA TRP A 109 1.61 -6.21 3.55
C TRP A 109 2.80 -6.82 4.30
N THR A 110 3.82 -5.98 4.52
CA THR A 110 4.95 -6.28 5.40
C THR A 110 4.73 -5.65 6.77
N PHE A 111 5.45 -6.10 7.81
CA PHE A 111 5.27 -5.53 9.14
C PHE A 111 5.43 -3.98 9.20
N PRO A 112 6.46 -3.36 8.58
CA PRO A 112 6.60 -1.91 8.60
C PRO A 112 5.49 -1.17 7.85
N THR A 113 5.02 -1.71 6.74
CA THR A 113 3.92 -1.11 5.96
C THR A 113 2.58 -1.26 6.65
N ALA A 114 2.32 -2.40 7.30
CA ALA A 114 1.15 -2.61 8.15
C ALA A 114 1.17 -1.67 9.37
N LEU A 115 2.33 -1.47 9.99
CA LEU A 115 2.50 -0.54 11.11
C LEU A 115 2.27 0.92 10.67
N LEU A 116 2.80 1.30 9.51
CA LEU A 116 2.55 2.61 8.91
C LEU A 116 1.06 2.79 8.60
N TYR A 117 0.41 1.80 8.00
CA TYR A 117 -1.02 1.82 7.71
C TYR A 117 -1.82 2.10 8.98
N VAL A 118 -1.61 1.27 10.01
CA VAL A 118 -2.29 1.42 11.29
C VAL A 118 -2.02 2.80 11.90
N LEU A 119 -0.76 3.25 11.93
CA LEU A 119 -0.41 4.59 12.42
C LEU A 119 -1.14 5.73 11.68
N THR A 120 -1.26 5.63 10.36
CA THR A 120 -1.95 6.63 9.53
C THR A 120 -3.45 6.63 9.73
N VAL A 121 -4.03 5.48 10.10
CA VAL A 121 -5.43 5.35 10.51
C VAL A 121 -5.66 6.03 11.86
N LEU A 122 -4.82 5.79 12.88
CA LEU A 122 -4.97 6.46 14.17
C LEU A 122 -4.75 7.97 14.09
N THR A 123 -3.80 8.42 13.26
CA THR A 123 -3.53 9.85 13.08
C THR A 123 -4.52 10.53 12.13
N THR A 124 -5.46 9.78 11.55
CA THR A 124 -6.43 10.25 10.55
C THR A 124 -5.79 10.87 9.29
N CYS A 125 -4.51 10.57 9.04
CA CYS A 125 -3.77 11.09 7.89
C CYS A 125 -4.14 10.36 6.60
N GLY A 126 -4.22 9.02 6.65
CA GLY A 126 -4.77 8.19 5.56
C GLY A 126 -4.05 8.32 4.20
N TYR A 127 -2.75 8.03 4.11
CA TYR A 127 -1.99 8.13 2.85
C TYR A 127 -2.49 7.22 1.71
N GLY A 128 -3.17 6.11 2.02
CA GLY A 128 -3.80 5.24 1.01
C GLY A 128 -2.84 4.40 0.17
N GLU A 129 -1.55 4.29 0.54
CA GLU A 129 -0.58 3.47 -0.21
C GLU A 129 -0.88 1.95 -0.13
N VAL A 130 -1.51 1.53 0.97
CA VAL A 130 -1.99 0.18 1.19
C VAL A 130 -3.47 0.25 1.61
N SER A 131 -4.32 -0.51 0.95
CA SER A 131 -5.75 -0.63 1.25
C SER A 131 -6.07 -2.01 1.81
N VAL A 132 -7.07 -2.04 2.69
CA VAL A 132 -7.65 -3.25 3.26
C VAL A 132 -8.78 -3.68 2.34
N ASP A 133 -8.58 -4.80 1.66
CA ASP A 133 -9.50 -5.25 0.63
C ASP A 133 -10.49 -6.29 1.17
N THR A 134 -10.14 -7.02 2.25
CA THR A 134 -11.02 -8.02 2.84
C THR A 134 -12.12 -7.39 3.71
N ASP A 135 -13.31 -7.99 3.67
CA ASP A 135 -14.44 -7.52 4.45
C ASP A 135 -14.19 -7.63 5.96
N LEU A 136 -13.54 -8.72 6.40
CA LEU A 136 -13.10 -8.88 7.79
C LEU A 136 -12.06 -7.85 8.20
N GLY A 137 -11.09 -7.57 7.33
CA GLY A 137 -10.08 -6.55 7.56
C GLY A 137 -10.70 -5.16 7.70
N LYS A 138 -11.71 -4.82 6.87
CA LYS A 138 -12.41 -3.53 6.93
C LYS A 138 -13.16 -3.37 8.25
N VAL A 139 -13.91 -4.39 8.67
CA VAL A 139 -14.62 -4.37 9.95
C VAL A 139 -13.64 -4.23 11.11
N PHE A 140 -12.52 -4.98 11.07
CA PHE A 140 -11.46 -4.86 12.07
C PHE A 140 -10.86 -3.45 12.08
N ALA A 141 -10.51 -2.89 10.93
CA ALA A 141 -9.91 -1.56 10.82
C ALA A 141 -10.83 -0.46 11.39
N VAL A 142 -12.14 -0.55 11.15
CA VAL A 142 -13.13 0.38 11.72
C VAL A 142 -13.19 0.24 13.24
N ALA A 143 -13.35 -0.97 13.76
CA ALA A 143 -13.40 -1.22 15.21
C ALA A 143 -12.10 -0.77 15.91
N PHE A 144 -10.97 -1.05 15.28
CA PHE A 144 -9.65 -0.67 15.74
C PHE A 144 -9.45 0.85 15.73
N ALA A 145 -9.98 1.56 14.72
CA ALA A 145 -9.91 3.02 14.66
C ALA A 145 -10.77 3.69 15.76
N LEU A 146 -11.95 3.15 16.07
CA LEU A 146 -12.85 3.70 17.09
C LEU A 146 -12.20 3.76 18.49
N VAL A 147 -11.41 2.75 18.84
CA VAL A 147 -10.68 2.71 20.11
C VAL A 147 -9.32 3.41 20.00
N GLY A 148 -8.66 3.27 18.85
CA GLY A 148 -7.32 3.82 18.61
C GLY A 148 -7.27 5.34 18.56
N ILE A 149 -8.22 6.00 17.89
CA ILE A 149 -8.21 7.46 17.72
C ILE A 149 -8.29 8.20 19.07
N PRO A 150 -9.22 7.88 19.99
CA PRO A 150 -9.24 8.49 21.32
C PRO A 150 -7.96 8.23 22.11
N LEU A 151 -7.45 6.99 22.07
CA LEU A 151 -6.21 6.62 22.77
C LEU A 151 -5.02 7.41 22.23
N MET A 152 -4.90 7.54 20.91
CA MET A 152 -3.86 8.34 20.25
C MET A 152 -3.96 9.80 20.68
N PHE A 153 -5.16 10.37 20.71
CA PHE A 153 -5.35 11.77 21.11
C PHE A 153 -4.91 12.03 22.57
N ILE A 154 -5.25 11.12 23.50
CA ILE A 154 -4.82 11.21 24.90
C ILE A 154 -3.29 11.12 25.00
N THR A 155 -2.68 10.15 24.29
CA THR A 155 -1.22 10.00 24.30
C THR A 155 -0.50 11.21 23.69
N ALA A 156 -1.05 11.80 22.63
CA ALA A 156 -0.49 12.99 21.99
C ALA A 156 -0.54 14.21 22.91
N ALA A 157 -1.65 14.40 23.64
CA ALA A 157 -1.78 15.48 24.62
C ALA A 157 -0.75 15.35 25.76
N ASP A 158 -0.54 14.12 26.26
CA ASP A 158 0.45 13.84 27.30
C ASP A 158 1.89 14.04 26.80
N ILE A 159 2.20 13.56 25.59
CA ILE A 159 3.50 13.80 24.94
C ILE A 159 3.74 15.30 24.74
N GLY A 160 2.71 16.06 24.34
CA GLY A 160 2.79 17.50 24.17
C GLY A 160 3.14 18.25 25.46
N LYS A 161 2.53 17.87 26.59
CA LYS A 161 2.87 18.42 27.91
C LYS A 161 4.31 18.12 28.30
N PHE A 162 4.73 16.86 28.15
CA PHE A 162 6.10 16.45 28.44
C PHE A 162 7.14 17.19 27.58
N LEU A 163 6.85 17.35 26.28
CA LEU A 163 7.70 18.09 25.36
C LEU A 163 7.80 19.57 25.78
N SER A 164 6.68 20.20 26.14
CA SER A 164 6.66 21.58 26.61
C SER A 164 7.49 21.77 27.88
N GLU A 165 7.31 20.92 28.90
CA GLU A 165 8.11 20.97 30.13
C GLU A 165 9.61 20.77 29.86
N THR A 166 9.96 19.85 28.97
CA THR A 166 11.35 19.57 28.60
C THR A 166 11.97 20.75 27.85
N LEU A 167 11.25 21.34 26.90
CA LEU A 167 11.68 22.53 26.17
C LEU A 167 11.87 23.73 27.11
N LEU A 168 10.94 23.97 28.04
CA LEU A 168 11.05 25.05 29.02
C LEU A 168 12.26 24.85 29.95
N ARG A 169 12.51 23.61 30.39
CA ARG A 169 13.73 23.27 31.15
C ARG A 169 14.99 23.48 30.33
N PHE A 170 14.99 23.10 29.06
CA PHE A 170 16.12 23.29 28.16
C PHE A 170 16.41 24.78 27.94
N VAL A 171 15.38 25.57 27.62
CA VAL A 171 15.48 27.03 27.42
C VAL A 171 15.93 27.74 28.69
N SER A 172 15.36 27.40 29.85
CA SER A 172 15.79 28.01 31.12
C SER A 172 17.22 27.64 31.51
N ASN A 173 17.68 26.42 31.20
CA ASN A 173 19.07 26.02 31.38
C ASN A 173 20.00 26.74 30.39
N TRP A 174 19.59 26.87 29.14
CA TRP A 174 20.31 27.62 28.11
C TRP A 174 20.47 29.09 28.50
N ASN A 175 19.40 29.73 28.98
CA ASN A 175 19.44 31.12 29.41
C ASN A 175 20.35 31.32 30.63
N ARG A 176 20.35 30.37 31.58
CA ARG A 176 21.30 30.36 32.70
C ARG A 176 22.76 30.20 32.24
N MET A 177 22.99 29.42 31.19
CA MET A 177 24.32 29.20 30.62
C MET A 177 24.84 30.46 29.90
N LEU A 178 23.96 31.13 29.13
CA LEU A 178 24.27 32.39 28.48
C LEU A 178 24.56 33.52 29.48
N HIS A 179 23.81 33.59 30.59
CA HIS A 179 24.10 34.55 31.66
C HIS A 179 25.45 34.31 32.33
N LYS A 180 25.91 33.05 32.44
CA LYS A 180 27.25 32.71 32.95
C LYS A 180 28.38 33.05 31.98
N LEU A 181 28.11 33.16 30.68
CA LEU A 181 29.11 33.51 29.66
C LEU A 181 29.26 35.03 29.46
N LYS A 182 28.32 35.82 29.96
CA LYS A 182 28.32 37.29 29.84
C LYS A 182 28.81 38.01 31.11
N SER A 183 29.07 37.25 32.18
CA SER A 183 29.76 37.69 33.41
C SER A 183 31.20 37.24 33.40
#